data_AF-B5WY56-F1
#
_entry.id   AF-B5WY56-F1
#
_cell.length_a   1.000
_cell.length_b   1.000
_cell.length_c   1.000
_cell.angle_alpha   90.00
_cell.angle_beta   90.00
_cell.angle_gamma   90.00
#
_symmetry.space_group_name_H-M   'P 1'
#
loop_
_entity.id
_entity.type
_entity.pdbx_description
1 polymer ?
#
loop_
_entity_poly.entity_id
_entity_poly.type
_entity_poly.pdbx_seq_one_letter_code
_entity_poly.pdbx_strand_id
1 'polypeptide(L)'
;MKILSLNFLTCAVKTCKSSAASFPLHPKDAELVQDDIEVNPQLLLNVLPRLDWAALRTNATELGFPELPSEPPSAEQLEGDDKMLKDLHHLLMETQIMEGN
;
A
#
# COMPACT_ATOMS: atom_id res chain seq x y z
N MET A 1 11.79 0.83 -2.19
CA MET A 1 10.74 -0.23 -2.26
C MET A 1 9.37 0.43 -2.23
N LYS A 2 8.54 0.21 -3.25
CA LYS A 2 7.20 0.82 -3.34
C LYS A 2 6.30 0.38 -2.17
N ILE A 3 5.44 1.26 -1.67
CA ILE A 3 4.47 0.93 -0.61
C ILE A 3 3.56 -0.22 -1.06
N LEU A 4 3.20 -0.28 -2.35
CA LEU A 4 2.47 -1.40 -2.93
C LEU A 4 3.11 -2.77 -2.59
N SER A 5 4.44 -2.85 -2.60
CA SER A 5 5.17 -4.10 -2.35
C SER A 5 4.98 -4.61 -0.92
N LEU A 6 4.81 -3.73 0.07
CA LEU A 6 4.57 -4.12 1.46
C LEU A 6 3.28 -4.93 1.62
N ASN A 7 2.30 -4.69 0.75
CA ASN A 7 1.02 -5.39 0.80
C ASN A 7 1.10 -6.84 0.30
N PHE A 8 2.24 -7.26 -0.26
CA PHE A 8 2.47 -8.63 -0.72
C PHE A 8 3.69 -9.29 -0.07
N LEU A 9 4.47 -8.54 0.71
CA LEU A 9 5.68 -9.03 1.35
C LEU A 9 5.35 -9.63 2.72
N THR A 10 5.82 -10.86 2.96
CA THR A 10 5.60 -11.59 4.22
C THR A 10 6.93 -12.04 4.81
N CYS A 11 6.92 -12.43 6.09
CA CYS A 11 8.13 -12.93 6.75
C CYS A 11 8.69 -14.18 6.03
N ALA A 12 9.96 -14.10 5.61
CA ALA A 12 10.63 -15.17 4.88
C ALA A 12 11.06 -16.37 5.75
N VAL A 13 11.09 -16.20 7.08
CA VAL A 13 11.52 -17.26 8.01
C VAL A 13 10.50 -18.40 7.97
N LYS A 14 10.98 -19.64 7.75
CA LYS A 14 10.11 -20.82 7.55
C LYS A 14 9.11 -21.03 8.69
N THR A 15 9.51 -20.79 9.93
CA THR A 15 8.65 -20.93 11.12
C THR A 15 7.59 -19.84 11.22
N CYS A 16 7.76 -18.71 10.55
CA CYS A 16 6.78 -17.62 10.56
C CYS A 16 5.64 -17.85 9.56
N LYS A 17 5.85 -18.62 8.48
CA LYS A 17 4.85 -18.76 7.38
C LYS A 17 3.47 -19.25 7.82
N SER A 18 3.39 -20.03 8.89
CA SER A 18 2.12 -20.53 9.45
C SER A 18 1.47 -19.58 10.47
N SER A 19 2.15 -18.48 10.82
CA SER A 19 1.66 -17.49 11.77
C SER A 19 0.89 -16.39 11.05
N ALA A 20 -0.27 -16.01 11.60
CA ALA A 20 -1.01 -14.84 11.16
C ALA A 20 -0.17 -13.55 11.30
N ALA A 21 0.80 -13.51 12.22
CA ALA A 21 1.70 -12.37 12.39
C ALA A 21 2.84 -12.31 11.36
N SER A 22 2.84 -13.17 10.32
CA SER A 22 3.81 -13.09 9.24
C SER A 22 3.50 -12.01 8.19
N PHE A 23 2.30 -11.42 8.28
CA PHE A 23 1.80 -10.36 7.42
C PHE A 23 0.78 -9.48 8.18
N PRO A 24 0.78 -8.16 7.99
CA PRO A 24 1.78 -7.37 7.28
C PRO A 24 3.13 -7.32 8.01
N LEU A 25 4.17 -6.95 7.27
CA LEU A 25 5.41 -6.48 7.89
C LEU A 25 5.24 -5.01 8.28
N HIS A 26 5.91 -4.61 9.37
CA HIS A 26 5.78 -3.31 10.01
C HIS A 26 7.09 -2.52 9.89
N PRO A 27 7.27 -1.72 8.83
CA PRO A 27 8.50 -0.96 8.61
C PRO A 27 8.70 0.06 9.73
N LYS A 28 9.92 0.16 10.25
CA LYS A 28 10.30 1.14 11.27
C LYS A 28 11.40 2.05 10.77
N ASP A 29 11.39 3.29 11.28
CA ASP A 29 12.37 4.31 10.97
C ASP A 29 12.55 4.47 9.45
N ALA A 30 11.44 4.41 8.72
CA ALA A 30 11.44 4.38 7.26
C ALA A 30 11.59 5.79 6.68
N GLU A 31 12.61 5.99 5.86
CA GLU A 31 12.77 7.18 5.03
C GLU A 31 12.02 6.99 3.72
N LEU A 32 11.07 7.89 3.47
CA LEU A 32 10.22 7.85 2.29
C LEU A 32 10.71 8.83 1.23
N VAL A 33 10.67 8.40 -0.02
CA VAL A 33 10.85 9.25 -1.20
C VAL A 33 9.67 9.09 -2.14
N GLN A 34 9.39 10.14 -2.90
CA GLN A 34 8.34 10.17 -3.90
C GLN A 34 8.97 10.31 -5.28
N ASP A 35 8.54 9.46 -6.20
CA ASP A 35 8.90 9.55 -7.62
C ASP A 35 7.69 10.03 -8.41
N ASP A 36 7.92 10.87 -9.41
CA ASP A 36 6.88 11.23 -10.38
C ASP A 36 6.68 10.05 -11.37
N ILE A 37 5.49 9.45 -11.33
CA ILE A 37 5.13 8.30 -12.17
C ILE A 37 3.76 8.59 -12.79
N GLU A 38 3.67 8.42 -14.11
CA GLU A 38 2.41 8.60 -14.82
C GLU A 38 1.29 7.73 -14.23
N VAL A 39 0.15 8.37 -13.96
CA VAL A 39 -1.03 7.72 -13.38
C VAL A 39 -1.55 6.65 -14.34
N ASN A 40 -1.69 5.42 -13.83
CA ASN A 40 -2.25 4.31 -14.59
C ASN A 40 -3.53 3.77 -13.91
N PRO A 41 -4.71 4.27 -14.30
CA PRO A 41 -6.00 3.85 -13.74
C PRO A 41 -6.23 2.35 -13.81
N GLN A 42 -5.89 1.74 -14.95
CA GLN A 42 -6.13 0.32 -15.19
C GLN A 42 -5.31 -0.56 -14.25
N LEU A 43 -4.07 -0.15 -13.93
CA LEU A 43 -3.23 -0.86 -12.96
C LEU A 43 -3.89 -0.84 -11.58
N LEU A 44 -4.36 0.32 -11.11
CA LEU A 44 -5.00 0.43 -9.81
C LEU A 44 -6.27 -0.41 -9.72
N LEU A 45 -7.14 -0.36 -10.74
CA LEU A 45 -8.35 -1.17 -10.79
C LEU A 45 -8.07 -2.67 -10.73
N ASN A 46 -7.00 -3.12 -11.38
CA ASN A 46 -6.60 -4.53 -11.39
C ASN A 46 -5.93 -4.99 -10.09
N VAL A 47 -5.25 -4.07 -9.41
CA VAL A 47 -4.51 -4.33 -8.17
C VAL A 47 -5.41 -4.26 -6.95
N LEU A 48 -6.36 -3.33 -6.92
CA LEU A 48 -7.29 -3.07 -5.82
C LEU A 48 -7.94 -4.33 -5.22
N PRO A 49 -8.51 -5.27 -6.02
CA PRO A 49 -9.12 -6.49 -5.46
C PRO A 49 -8.12 -7.49 -4.86
N ARG A 50 -6.82 -7.29 -5.10
CA ARG A 50 -5.73 -8.14 -4.56
C ARG A 50 -5.09 -7.54 -3.32
N LEU A 51 -5.41 -6.30 -2.99
CA LEU A 51 -4.86 -5.64 -1.81
C LEU A 51 -5.53 -6.16 -0.55
N ASP A 52 -4.73 -6.45 0.46
CA ASP A 52 -5.21 -6.48 1.83
C ASP A 52 -5.33 -5.04 2.34
N TRP A 53 -6.56 -4.53 2.32
CA TRP A 53 -6.83 -3.14 2.70
C TRP A 53 -6.53 -2.87 4.17
N ALA A 54 -6.78 -3.83 5.07
CA ALA A 54 -6.52 -3.66 6.50
C ALA A 54 -5.01 -3.54 6.77
N ALA A 55 -4.20 -4.36 6.09
CA ALA A 55 -2.75 -4.27 6.13
C ALA A 55 -2.24 -2.94 5.57
N LEU A 56 -2.79 -2.47 4.44
CA LEU A 56 -2.41 -1.19 3.87
C LEU A 56 -2.72 -0.03 4.81
N ARG A 57 -3.91 -0.01 5.43
CA ARG A 57 -4.28 1.00 6.44
C ARG A 57 -3.32 1.03 7.61
N THR A 58 -2.93 -0.15 8.10
CA THR A 58 -1.99 -0.31 9.21
C THR A 58 -0.64 0.30 8.84
N ASN A 59 -0.05 -0.12 7.72
CA ASN A 59 1.26 0.36 7.27
C ASN A 59 1.24 1.85 6.93
N ALA A 60 0.16 2.36 6.31
CA ALA A 60 0.00 3.78 6.02
C ALA A 60 0.03 4.60 7.31
N THR A 61 -0.67 4.15 8.36
CA THR A 61 -0.69 4.80 9.67
C THR A 61 0.69 4.79 10.33
N GLU A 62 1.39 3.64 10.29
CA GLU A 62 2.74 3.49 10.85
C GLU A 62 3.78 4.36 10.16
N LEU A 63 3.62 4.59 8.85
CA LEU A 63 4.47 5.45 8.03
C LEU A 63 4.09 6.94 8.12
N GLY A 64 3.08 7.30 8.91
CA GLY A 64 2.67 8.69 9.14
C GLY A 64 1.76 9.29 8.07
N PHE A 65 1.14 8.47 7.22
CA PHE A 65 0.12 8.93 6.29
C PHE A 65 -1.23 9.18 6.99
N PRO A 66 -2.11 10.01 6.40
CA PRO A 66 -3.48 10.15 6.88
C PRO A 66 -4.21 8.81 6.92
N GLU A 67 -5.16 8.70 7.85
CA GLU A 67 -5.97 7.50 7.98
C GLU A 67 -6.78 7.26 6.70
N LEU A 68 -6.53 6.11 6.06
CA LEU A 68 -7.27 5.67 4.90
C LEU A 68 -8.69 5.22 5.30
N PRO A 69 -9.67 5.31 4.37
CA PRO A 69 -11.05 4.87 4.59
C PRO A 69 -11.15 3.46 5.17
N SER A 70 -12.21 3.18 5.93
CA SER A 70 -12.40 1.88 6.60
C SER A 70 -12.50 0.72 5.60
N GLU A 71 -13.11 0.96 4.45
CA GLU A 71 -13.31 -0.01 3.39
C GLU A 71 -12.59 0.45 2.12
N PRO A 72 -12.10 -0.49 1.28
CA PRO A 72 -11.54 -0.13 -0.01
C PRO A 72 -12.63 0.49 -0.90
N PRO A 73 -12.30 1.50 -1.73
CA PRO A 73 -13.25 2.03 -2.70
C PRO A 73 -13.68 0.95 -3.70
N SER A 74 -14.90 1.05 -4.24
CA SER A 74 -15.32 0.23 -5.37
C SER A 74 -14.62 0.68 -6.67
N ALA A 75 -14.59 -0.20 -7.67
CA ALA A 75 -14.04 0.14 -8.99
C ALA A 75 -14.75 1.37 -9.60
N GLU A 76 -16.08 1.42 -9.48
CA GLU A 76 -16.90 2.53 -9.99
C GLU A 76 -16.61 3.85 -9.25
N GLN A 77 -16.36 3.77 -7.94
CA GLN A 77 -15.95 4.94 -7.15
C GLN A 77 -14.57 5.44 -7.59
N LEU A 78 -13.64 4.53 -7.86
CA LEU A 78 -12.29 4.89 -8.29
C LEU A 78 -12.28 5.49 -9.71
N GLU A 79 -13.14 4.99 -10.61
CA GLU A 79 -13.31 5.53 -11.97
C GLU A 79 -14.06 6.88 -11.99
N GLY A 80 -14.97 7.09 -11.04
CA GLY A 80 -15.75 8.33 -10.92
C GLY A 80 -15.07 9.44 -10.12
N ASP A 81 -14.02 9.12 -9.37
CA ASP A 81 -13.28 10.05 -8.51
C ASP A 81 -11.78 10.08 -8.87
N ASP A 82 -11.44 10.92 -9.84
CA ASP A 82 -10.06 11.18 -10.28
C ASP A 82 -9.12 11.57 -9.13
N LYS A 83 -9.64 12.24 -8.10
CA LYS A 83 -8.81 12.67 -6.97
C LYS A 83 -8.45 11.46 -6.12
N MET A 84 -9.43 10.62 -5.78
CA MET A 84 -9.20 9.38 -5.04
C MET A 84 -8.24 8.46 -5.79
N LEU A 85 -8.39 8.35 -7.11
CA LEU A 85 -7.50 7.57 -7.96
C LEU A 85 -6.05 8.08 -7.88
N LYS A 86 -5.85 9.40 -7.99
CA LYS A 86 -4.53 10.03 -7.87
C LYS A 86 -3.93 9.87 -6.48
N ASP A 87 -4.72 10.05 -5.43
CA ASP A 87 -4.27 9.88 -4.05
C ASP A 87 -3.80 8.43 -3.79
N LEU A 88 -4.54 7.44 -4.32
CA LEU A 88 -4.17 6.02 -4.21
C LEU A 88 -2.94 5.69 -5.05
N HIS A 89 -2.82 6.24 -6.26
CA HIS A 89 -1.62 6.11 -7.10
C HIS A 89 -0.39 6.70 -6.40
N HIS A 90 -0.53 7.89 -5.82
CA HIS A 90 0.55 8.57 -5.11
C HIS A 90 1.07 7.73 -3.94
N LEU A 91 0.15 7.15 -3.15
CA LEU A 91 0.52 6.29 -2.04
C LEU A 91 1.18 4.98 -2.51
N LEU A 92 0.57 4.27 -3.46
CA LEU A 92 0.99 2.91 -3.81
C LEU A 92 2.18 2.87 -4.78
N MET A 93 2.21 3.79 -5.74
CA MET A 93 3.10 3.77 -6.90
C MET A 93 4.18 4.85 -6.83
N GLU A 94 3.86 6.06 -6.38
CA GLU A 94 4.85 7.14 -6.33
C GLU A 94 5.71 7.06 -5.07
N THR A 95 5.11 6.67 -3.94
CA THR A 95 5.81 6.56 -2.65
C THR A 95 6.62 5.26 -2.55
N GLN A 96 7.86 5.39 -2.09
CA GLN A 96 8.73 4.27 -1.74
C GLN A 96 9.54 4.50 -0.47
N ILE A 97 9.83 3.41 0.22
CA ILE A 97 10.82 3.36 1.30
C ILE A 97 12.21 3.29 0.66
N MET A 98 13.05 4.29 0.92
CA MET A 98 14.47 4.33 0.53
C MET A 98 15.32 3.55 1.54
N GLU A 99 15.14 3.84 2.82
CA GLU A 99 15.81 3.18 3.94
C GLU A 99 14.78 2.86 5.04
N GLY A 100 15.00 1.80 5.81
CA GLY A 100 14.08 1.36 6.87
C GLY A 100 14.32 -0.10 7.25
N ASN A 101 13.77 -0.52 8.38
CA ASN A 101 13.85 -1.90 8.89
C ASN A 101 12.50 -2.62 8.90
#